data_AF-A0A7K1UW62-F1
#
_entry.id   AF-A0A7K1UW62-F1
#
_cell.length_a   1.000
_cell.length_b   1.000
_cell.length_c   1.000
_cell.angle_alpha   90.00
_cell.angle_beta   90.00
_cell.angle_gamma   90.00
#
_symmetry.space_group_name_H-M   'P 1'
#
loop_
_entity.id
_entity.type
_entity.pdbx_description
1 polymer ?
#
loop_
_entity_poly.entity_id
_entity_poly.type
_entity_poly.pdbx_seq_one_letter_code
_entity_poly.pdbx_strand_id
1 'polypeptide(L)' 'MGEIDRLVEVSRVPRSDIEALGELDDSHYTVLRTAFEGARDRREQELNAAIENGLTWVPRLLRPVMRRILFS' A
#
# COMPACT_ATOMS: atom_id res chain seq x y z
N MET A 1 19.69 2.67 10.24
CA MET A 1 18.39 3.10 9.69
C MET A 1 17.40 3.06 10.85
N GLY A 2 16.85 4.20 11.27
CA GLY A 2 16.00 4.29 12.46
C GLY A 2 14.57 3.81 12.22
N GLU A 3 13.80 3.54 13.28
CA GLU A 3 12.39 3.10 13.16
C GLU A 3 11.50 4.13 12.46
N ILE A 4 11.77 5.43 12.65
CA ILE A 4 11.11 6.52 11.90
C ILE A 4 11.39 6.40 10.39
N ASP A 5 12.64 6.14 9.99
CA ASP A 5 13.00 6.04 8.57
C ASP A 5 12.26 4.88 7.89
N ARG A 6 12.14 3.74 8.61
CA ARG A 6 11.36 2.59 8.14
C ARG A 6 9.87 2.90 8.03
N LEU A 7 9.32 3.64 9.01
CA LEU A 7 7.91 4.02 8.97
C LEU A 7 7.62 5.00 7.82
N VAL A 8 8.51 5.96 7.56
CA VAL A 8 8.41 6.88 6.41
C VAL A 8 8.40 6.09 5.09
N GLU A 9 9.26 5.10 4.95
CA GLU A 9 9.34 4.26 3.73
C GLU A 9 8.04 3.48 3.47
N VAL A 10 7.48 2.86 4.51
CA VAL A 10 6.26 2.03 4.38
C VAL A 10 5.01 2.89 4.21
N SER A 11 4.85 3.94 5.02
CA SER A 11 3.64 4.76 5.05
C SER A 11 3.58 5.81 3.94
N ARG A 12 4.74 6.20 3.39
CA ARG A 12 4.91 7.40 2.54
C ARG A 12 4.42 8.69 3.21
N VAL A 13 4.25 8.68 4.52
CA VAL A 13 3.91 9.87 5.31
C VAL A 13 5.20 10.68 5.54
N PRO A 14 5.15 12.01 5.39
CA PRO A 14 6.30 12.87 5.69
C PRO A 14 6.81 12.64 7.11
N ARG A 15 8.14 12.62 7.25
CA ARG A 15 8.80 12.49 8.55
C ARG A 15 8.29 13.53 9.57
N SER A 16 8.04 14.76 9.13
CA SER A 16 7.50 15.84 9.96
C SER A 16 6.17 15.49 10.63
N ASP A 17 5.31 14.74 9.93
CA ASP A 17 3.97 14.42 10.41
C ASP A 17 4.01 13.24 11.38
N ILE A 18 4.98 12.33 11.20
CA ILE A 18 5.27 11.24 12.14
C ILE A 18 5.90 11.80 13.42
N GLU A 19 6.86 12.73 13.30
CA GLU A 19 7.47 13.41 14.45
C GLU A 19 6.46 14.27 15.22
N ALA A 20 5.43 14.79 14.54
CA ALA A 20 4.33 15.52 15.18
C ALA A 20 3.44 14.63 16.10
N LEU A 21 3.54 13.29 16.00
CA LEU A 21 2.86 12.36 16.91
C LEU A 21 3.47 12.36 18.32
N GLY A 22 4.62 13.02 18.51
CA GLY A 22 5.32 13.12 19.79
C GLY A 22 6.32 11.99 20.02
N GLU A 23 6.70 11.78 21.28
CA GLU A 23 7.62 10.70 21.66
C GLU A 23 6.91 9.34 21.55
N LEU A 24 7.11 8.68 20.42
CA LEU A 24 6.78 7.29 20.21
C LEU A 24 7.99 6.42 20.56
N ASP A 25 7.79 5.36 21.32
CA ASP A 25 8.81 4.31 21.50
C ASP A 25 8.83 3.33 20.32
N ASP A 26 9.84 2.46 20.29
CA ASP A 26 10.03 1.45 19.23
C ASP A 26 8.83 0.49 19.08
N SER A 27 8.08 0.26 20.15
CA SER A 27 6.89 -0.60 20.12
C SER A 27 5.73 0.07 19.39
N HIS A 28 5.54 1.38 19.60
CA HIS A 28 4.55 2.16 18.87
C HIS A 28 4.89 2.26 17.38
N TYR A 29 6.16 2.46 17.03
CA TYR A 29 6.60 2.43 15.63
C TYR A 29 6.34 1.08 14.96
N THR A 30 6.55 -0.02 15.69
CA THR A 30 6.27 -1.37 15.19
C THR A 30 4.78 -1.58 14.91
N VAL A 31 3.90 -1.11 15.80
CA VAL A 31 2.44 -1.18 15.60
C VAL A 31 2.01 -0.36 14.38
N LEU A 32 2.48 0.88 14.27
CA LEU A 32 2.18 1.74 13.13
C LEU A 32 2.66 1.11 11.82
N ARG A 33 3.89 0.60 11.79
CA ARG A 33 4.45 -0.09 10.63
C ARG A 33 3.57 -1.28 10.22
N THR A 34 3.20 -2.12 11.17
CA THR A 34 2.36 -3.31 10.91
C THR A 34 0.98 -2.90 10.37
N ALA A 35 0.39 -1.83 10.92
CA ALA A 35 -0.87 -1.29 10.45
C ALA A 35 -0.77 -0.75 9.01
N PHE A 36 0.30 -0.03 8.67
CA PHE A 36 0.53 0.47 7.32
C PHE A 36 0.82 -0.65 6.31
N GLU A 37 1.60 -1.66 6.69
CA GLU A 37 1.83 -2.87 5.87
C GLU A 37 0.50 -3.57 5.58
N GLY A 38 -0.31 -3.84 6.61
CA GLY A 38 -1.62 -4.46 6.43
C GLY A 38 -2.60 -3.62 5.59
N ALA A 39 -2.60 -2.30 5.76
CA ALA A 39 -3.42 -1.41 4.94
C ALA A 39 -2.97 -1.39 3.47
N ARG A 40 -1.67 -1.43 3.22
CA ARG A 40 -1.09 -1.51 1.87
C ARG A 40 -1.48 -2.83 1.18
N ASP A 41 -1.29 -3.96 1.88
CA ASP A 41 -1.61 -5.28 1.34
C ASP A 41 -3.11 -5.39 1.02
N ARG A 42 -3.96 -4.88 1.92
CA ARG A 42 -5.41 -4.82 1.70
C ARG A 42 -5.77 -3.99 0.47
N ARG A 43 -5.15 -2.81 0.30
CA ARG A 43 -5.36 -1.96 -0.88
C ARG A 43 -4.93 -2.65 -2.17
N GLU A 44 -3.81 -3.37 -2.15
CA GLU A 44 -3.35 -4.14 -3.32
C GLU A 44 -4.34 -5.25 -3.68
N GLN A 45 -4.85 -5.98 -2.67
CA GLN A 45 -5.88 -6.99 -2.88
C GLN A 45 -7.18 -6.39 -3.44
N GLU A 46 -7.65 -5.27 -2.88
CA GLU A 46 -8.86 -4.58 -3.34
C GLU A 46 -8.69 -4.05 -4.77
N LEU A 47 -7.52 -3.50 -5.11
CA LEU A 47 -7.21 -3.03 -6.46
C LEU A 47 -7.16 -4.19 -7.45
N ASN A 48 -6.51 -5.30 -7.09
CA ASN A 48 -6.48 -6.51 -7.92
C ASN A 48 -7.89 -7.06 -8.15
N ALA A 49 -8.71 -7.14 -7.11
CA ALA A 49 -10.11 -7.58 -7.22
C ALA A 49 -10.93 -6.64 -8.11
N ALA A 50 -10.75 -5.32 -7.99
CA ALA A 50 -11.40 -4.33 -8.84
C ALA A 50 -10.97 -4.46 -10.32
N ILE A 51 -9.69 -4.72 -10.57
CA ILE A 51 -9.17 -4.97 -11.93
C ILE A 51 -9.77 -6.26 -12.50
N GLU A 52 -9.80 -7.35 -11.73
CA GLU A 52 -10.40 -8.61 -12.19
C GLU A 52 -11.88 -8.46 -12.49
N ASN A 53 -12.62 -7.75 -11.63
CA ASN A 53 -14.01 -7.40 -11.88
C ASN A 53 -14.16 -6.56 -13.15
N GLY A 54 -13.33 -5.53 -13.35
CA GLY A 54 -13.31 -4.73 -14.58
C GLY A 54 -13.03 -5.58 -15.84
N LEU A 55 -12.10 -6.52 -15.75
CA LEU A 55 -11.76 -7.45 -16.83
C LEU A 55 -12.90 -8.41 -17.18
N THR A 56 -13.87 -8.66 -16.28
CA THR A 56 -15.04 -9.48 -16.64
C THR A 56 -15.89 -8.83 -17.72
N TRP A 57 -15.97 -7.49 -17.74
CA TRP A 57 -16.67 -6.68 -18.75
C TRP A 57 -15.91 -6.58 -20.09
N VAL A 58 -14.64 -6.99 -20.11
CA VAL A 58 -13.79 -6.98 -21.29
C VAL A 58 -13.97 -8.30 -22.07
N PRO A 59 -14.17 -8.24 -23.41
CA PRO A 59 -14.16 -9.43 -24.26
C PRO A 59 -12.90 -10.27 -24.02
N ARG A 60 -13.07 -11.60 -23.87
CA ARG A 60 -11.99 -12.52 -23.44
C ARG A 60 -10.66 -12.35 -24.19
N LEU A 61 -10.70 -12.03 -25.48
CA LEU A 61 -9.52 -11.82 -26.34
C LEU A 61 -8.72 -10.55 -26.00
N LEU A 62 -9.36 -9.52 -25.43
CA LEU A 62 -8.73 -8.23 -25.10
C LEU A 62 -8.23 -8.17 -23.65
N ARG A 63 -8.60 -9.13 -22.80
CA ARG A 63 -8.17 -9.20 -21.39
C ARG A 63 -6.64 -9.22 -21.20
N PRO A 64 -5.84 -9.95 -21.99
CA PRO A 64 -4.38 -9.97 -21.83
C PRO A 64 -3.75 -8.60 -22.09
N VAL A 65 -4.26 -7.86 -23.08
CA VAL A 65 -3.80 -6.52 -23.45
C VAL A 65 -4.16 -5.52 -22.35
N MET A 66 -5.41 -5.55 -21.87
CA MET A 66 -5.86 -4.67 -20.78
C MET A 66 -5.07 -4.92 -19.48
N ARG A 67 -4.78 -6.19 -19.16
CA ARG A 67 -3.94 -6.54 -18.01
C ARG A 67 -2.53 -5.95 -18.16
N ARG A 68 -1.93 -6.06 -19.34
CA ARG A 68 -0.59 -5.51 -19.61
C ARG A 68 -0.53 -3.98 -19.47
N ILE A 69 -1.61 -3.26 -19.78
CA ILE A 69 -1.68 -1.80 -19.63
C ILE A 69 -1.86 -1.39 -18.17
N LEU A 70 -2.70 -2.10 -17.40
CA LEU A 70 -3.00 -1.77 -16.00
C LEU A 70 -1.87 -2.14 -15.02
N PHE A 71 -1.01 -3.08 -15.40
CA PHE A 71 0.12 -3.56 -14.59
C PHE A 71 1.50 -3.14 -15.15
N SER A 72 1.53 -2.22 -16.12
CA SER A 72 2.76 -1.54 -16.59
C SER A 72 2.99 -0.25 -15.82
#